data_AF-A0A3N6M3A9-F1
#
_entry.id   AF-A0A3N6M3A9-F1
#
_cell.length_a   1.000
_cell.length_b   1.000
_cell.length_c   1.000
_cell.angle_alpha   90.00
_cell.angle_beta   90.00
_cell.angle_gamma   90.00
#
_symmetry.space_group_name_H-M   'P 1'
#
loop_
_entity.id
_entity.type
_entity.pdbx_description
1 polymer ?
#
loop_
_entity_poly.entity_id
_entity_poly.type
_entity_poly.pdbx_seq_one_letter_code
_entity_poly.pdbx_strand_id
1 'polypeptide(L)'
;MKKTTAYRDLVDELIEMPSIRDALDLDSIPAPSTLCKAFDRLGMTVWRVLLNVSLADLPLNGVTGIDASGFERAHASTHYTKRTNLTIQQLKTTLLVDTATNAVLDIHVTTARKHDM
;
A
#
# COMPACT_ATOMS: atom_id res chain seq x y z
N MET A 1 10.77 15.69 3.73
CA MET A 1 11.90 14.72 3.77
C MET A 1 11.38 13.42 3.17
N LYS A 2 11.82 13.02 1.97
CA LYS A 2 11.36 11.78 1.32
C LYS A 2 11.96 10.60 2.09
N LYS A 3 11.14 9.87 2.87
CA LYS A 3 11.55 8.62 3.52
C LYS A 3 11.77 7.59 2.41
N THR A 4 13.00 7.13 2.22
CA THR A 4 13.27 5.91 1.47
C THR A 4 12.80 4.78 2.37
N THR A 5 11.65 4.15 2.08
CA THR A 5 11.11 3.06 2.89
C THR A 5 12.09 1.89 2.85
N ALA A 6 12.94 1.78 3.86
CA ALA A 6 13.84 0.66 4.04
C ALA A 6 13.04 -0.51 4.61
N TYR A 7 13.52 -1.75 4.44
CA TYR A 7 12.90 -2.93 5.04
C TYR A 7 12.67 -2.83 6.56
N ARG A 8 13.43 -1.94 7.23
CA ARG A 8 13.28 -1.63 8.65
C ARG A 8 12.04 -0.80 8.95
N ASP A 9 11.64 0.12 8.06
CA ASP A 9 10.46 0.95 8.28
C ASP A 9 9.19 0.09 8.39
N LEU A 10 9.06 -0.97 7.59
CA LEU A 10 7.93 -1.89 7.66
C LEU A 10 7.90 -2.69 8.97
N VAL A 11 9.08 -3.02 9.51
CA VAL A 11 9.19 -3.65 10.83
C VAL A 11 8.80 -2.67 11.93
N ASP A 12 9.26 -1.43 11.84
CA ASP A 12 8.93 -0.37 12.80
C ASP A 12 7.42 -0.07 12.77
N GLU A 13 6.79 -0.02 11.59
CA GLU A 13 5.34 0.13 11.45
C GLU A 13 4.58 -1.03 12.11
N LEU A 14 5.01 -2.28 11.92
CA LEU A 14 4.36 -3.45 12.53
C LEU A 14 4.51 -3.45 14.07
N ILE A 15 5.59 -2.91 14.60
CA ILE A 15 5.78 -2.74 16.06
C ILE A 15 4.70 -1.81 16.64
N GLU A 16 4.35 -0.76 15.91
CA GLU A 16 3.34 0.24 16.32
C GLU A 16 1.88 -0.21 16.06
N MET A 17 1.67 -1.44 15.53
CA MET A 17 0.34 -1.96 15.19
C MET A 17 -0.02 -3.22 16.01
N PRO A 18 -0.30 -3.10 17.32
CA PRO A 18 -0.63 -4.25 18.18
C PRO A 18 -1.84 -5.04 17.66
N SER A 19 -2.93 -4.38 17.26
CA SER A 19 -4.12 -5.06 16.74
C SER A 19 -3.84 -5.92 15.51
N ILE A 20 -2.90 -5.52 14.65
CA ILE A 20 -2.50 -6.29 13.46
C ILE A 20 -1.66 -7.50 13.87
N ARG A 21 -0.76 -7.33 14.84
CA ARG A 21 0.04 -8.44 15.38
C ARG A 21 -0.85 -9.50 16.04
N ASP A 22 -1.83 -9.06 16.82
CA ASP A 22 -2.80 -9.94 17.47
C ASP A 22 -3.65 -10.67 16.43
N ALA A 23 -4.13 -9.97 15.40
CA ALA A 23 -4.92 -10.58 14.32
C ALA A 23 -4.13 -11.59 13.48
N LEU A 24 -2.81 -11.43 13.38
CA LEU A 24 -1.91 -12.33 12.67
C LEU A 24 -1.28 -13.40 13.57
N ASP A 25 -1.65 -13.45 14.85
CA ASP A 25 -1.11 -14.36 15.86
C ASP A 25 0.43 -14.32 15.93
N LEU A 26 0.99 -13.11 15.94
CA LEU A 26 2.43 -12.88 15.94
C LEU A 26 2.97 -12.79 17.38
N ASP A 27 3.50 -13.90 17.90
CA ASP A 27 4.21 -13.96 19.20
C ASP A 27 5.45 -13.05 19.27
N SER A 28 6.05 -12.76 18.12
CA SER A 28 7.22 -11.89 18.01
C SER A 28 7.28 -11.21 16.64
N ILE A 29 8.08 -10.14 16.54
CA ILE A 29 8.26 -9.41 15.29
C ILE A 29 9.09 -10.25 14.30
N PRO A 30 8.55 -10.62 13.13
CA PRO A 30 9.29 -11.39 12.15
C PRO A 30 10.47 -10.59 11.58
N ALA A 31 11.50 -11.31 11.11
CA ALA A 31 12.61 -10.67 10.41
C ALA A 31 12.09 -9.87 9.18
N PRO A 32 12.70 -8.72 8.83
CA PRO A 32 12.25 -7.89 7.71
C PRO A 32 12.07 -8.67 6.40
N SER A 33 12.97 -9.61 6.11
CA SER A 33 12.91 -10.44 4.90
C SER A 33 11.74 -11.43 4.89
N THR A 34 11.30 -11.91 6.05
CA THR A 34 10.12 -12.77 6.19
C THR A 34 8.86 -11.99 5.85
N LEU A 35 8.73 -10.76 6.37
CA LEU A 35 7.61 -9.89 6.05
C LEU A 35 7.57 -9.62 4.55
N CYS A 36 8.66 -9.15 3.94
CA CYS A 36 8.68 -8.85 2.51
C CYS A 36 8.26 -10.05 1.65
N LYS A 37 8.79 -11.25 1.93
CA LYS A 37 8.40 -12.46 1.21
C LYS A 37 6.93 -12.83 1.43
N ALA A 38 6.36 -12.56 2.60
CA ALA A 38 4.95 -12.77 2.85
C ALA A 38 4.10 -11.79 2.02
N PHE A 39 4.41 -10.49 2.06
CA PHE A 39 3.74 -9.45 1.28
C PHE A 39 3.84 -9.71 -0.23
N ASP A 40 5.00 -10.15 -0.74
CA ASP A 40 5.20 -10.51 -2.15
C ASP A 40 4.32 -11.70 -2.61
N ARG A 41 3.92 -12.57 -1.68
CA ARG A 41 3.02 -13.70 -1.96
C ARG A 41 1.54 -13.31 -1.96
N LEU A 42 1.20 -12.17 -1.37
CA LEU A 42 -0.19 -11.71 -1.26
C LEU A 42 -0.58 -10.96 -2.54
N GLY A 43 -1.32 -11.64 -3.41
CA GLY A 43 -1.93 -10.99 -4.58
C GLY A 43 -3.04 -10.00 -4.20
N MET A 44 -3.37 -9.09 -5.13
CA MET A 44 -4.44 -8.10 -4.94
C MET A 44 -5.79 -8.69 -4.52
N THR A 45 -6.10 -9.92 -4.94
CA THR A 45 -7.32 -10.62 -4.52
C THR A 45 -7.36 -10.82 -3.01
N VAL A 46 -6.24 -11.19 -2.39
CA VAL A 46 -6.16 -11.40 -0.93
C VAL A 46 -6.32 -10.07 -0.21
N TRP A 47 -5.65 -9.01 -0.68
CA TRP A 47 -5.81 -7.67 -0.12
C TRP A 47 -7.24 -7.16 -0.16
N ARG A 48 -7.97 -7.41 -1.26
CA ARG A 48 -9.39 -7.05 -1.35
C ARG A 48 -10.27 -7.84 -0.36
N VAL A 49 -10.00 -9.13 -0.17
CA VAL A 49 -10.73 -9.92 0.83
C VAL A 49 -10.48 -9.36 2.23
N LEU A 50 -9.22 -9.08 2.58
CA LEU A 50 -8.86 -8.49 3.87
C LEU A 50 -9.56 -7.14 4.07
N LEU A 51 -9.51 -6.25 3.07
CA LEU A 51 -10.18 -4.95 3.13
C LEU A 51 -11.69 -5.10 3.37
N ASN A 52 -12.36 -5.96 2.61
CA ASN A 52 -13.79 -6.20 2.76
C ASN A 52 -14.15 -6.74 4.15
N VAL A 53 -13.34 -7.66 4.69
CA VAL A 53 -13.54 -8.21 6.04
C VAL A 53 -13.34 -7.12 7.10
N SER A 54 -12.32 -6.26 6.95
CA SER A 54 -12.08 -5.13 7.85
C SER A 54 -13.20 -4.09 7.85
N LEU A 55 -13.97 -4.01 6.75
CA LEU A 55 -15.08 -3.06 6.60
C LEU A 55 -16.45 -3.64 7.02
N ALA A 56 -16.55 -4.95 7.27
CA ALA A 56 -17.84 -5.63 7.44
C ALA A 56 -18.71 -5.03 8.56
N ASP A 57 -18.08 -4.60 9.65
CA ASP A 57 -18.76 -4.05 10.84
C ASP A 57 -18.56 -2.54 11.00
N LEU A 58 -18.01 -1.86 9.99
CA LEU A 58 -17.72 -0.44 10.06
C LEU A 58 -18.98 0.39 9.72
N PRO A 59 -19.48 1.25 10.64
CA PRO A 59 -20.59 2.15 10.31
C PRO A 59 -20.12 3.23 9.33
N LEU A 60 -20.63 3.17 8.10
CA LEU A 60 -20.34 4.15 7.05
C LEU A 60 -21.28 5.35 7.14
N ASN A 61 -20.77 6.55 6.90
CA ASN A 61 -21.59 7.77 6.91
C ASN A 61 -22.29 8.04 5.56
N GLY A 62 -21.95 7.26 4.52
CA GLY A 62 -22.50 7.39 3.16
C GLY A 62 -21.90 8.53 2.32
N VAL A 63 -20.93 9.28 2.85
CA VAL A 63 -20.22 10.36 2.16
C VAL A 63 -18.77 9.94 1.95
N THR A 64 -18.39 9.74 0.69
CA THR A 64 -17.07 9.21 0.33
C THR A 64 -16.18 10.25 -0.33
N GLY A 65 -14.92 10.32 0.10
CA GLY A 65 -13.87 11.06 -0.58
C GLY A 65 -13.15 10.19 -1.60
N ILE A 66 -12.75 10.77 -2.73
CA ILE A 66 -11.91 10.12 -3.72
C ILE A 66 -10.69 10.98 -3.96
N ASP A 67 -9.50 10.40 -3.81
CA ASP A 67 -8.25 11.04 -4.15
C ASP A 67 -7.34 10.07 -4.92
N ALA A 68 -6.48 10.60 -5.78
CA ALA A 68 -5.56 9.80 -6.57
C ALA A 68 -4.14 10.38 -6.55
N SER A 69 -3.16 9.53 -6.28
CA SER A 69 -1.74 9.89 -6.23
C SER A 69 -0.89 8.94 -7.08
N GLY A 70 0.22 9.47 -7.58
CA GLY A 70 1.18 8.74 -8.41
C GLY A 70 2.47 8.41 -7.66
N PHE A 71 2.91 7.16 -7.74
CA PHE A 71 4.14 6.66 -7.15
C PHE A 71 5.08 6.10 -8.22
N GLU A 72 6.39 6.35 -8.09
CA GLU A 72 7.40 5.72 -8.96
C GLU A 72 7.76 4.33 -8.43
N ARG A 73 7.66 3.29 -9.27
CA ARG A 73 7.94 1.91 -8.87
C ARG A 73 9.44 1.60 -8.77
N ALA A 74 10.29 2.37 -9.43
CA ALA A 74 11.73 2.20 -9.42
C ALA A 74 12.44 3.46 -8.91
N HIS A 75 13.17 3.33 -7.81
CA HIS A 75 14.12 4.34 -7.35
C HIS A 75 15.43 4.23 -8.13
N ALA A 76 15.38 4.59 -9.41
CA ALA A 76 16.57 4.70 -10.24
C ALA A 76 16.85 6.20 -10.50
N SER A 77 18.10 6.64 -10.28
CA SER A 77 18.46 8.01 -10.59
C SER A 77 18.30 8.29 -12.08
N THR A 78 17.99 9.53 -12.45
CA THR A 78 17.87 9.95 -13.85
C THR A 78 19.11 9.62 -14.68
N HIS A 79 20.30 9.64 -14.06
CA HIS A 79 21.54 9.25 -14.72
C HIS A 79 21.57 7.74 -15.00
N TYR A 80 21.19 6.91 -14.02
CA TYR A 80 21.17 5.46 -14.18
C TYR A 80 20.12 5.02 -15.21
N THR A 81 18.92 5.59 -15.17
CA THR A 81 17.84 5.25 -16.12
C THR A 81 18.19 5.57 -17.56
N LYS A 82 18.82 6.74 -17.81
CA LYS A 82 19.30 7.12 -19.14
C LYS A 82 20.38 6.18 -19.67
N ARG A 83 21.31 5.73 -18.81
CA ARG A 83 22.41 4.84 -19.21
C ARG A 83 21.93 3.43 -19.54
N THR A 84 20.98 2.90 -18.77
CA THR A 84 20.49 1.52 -18.91
C THR A 84 19.24 1.39 -19.78
N ASN A 85 18.77 2.51 -20.35
CA ASN A 85 17.50 2.60 -21.07
C ASN A 85 16.30 2.06 -20.24
N LEU A 86 16.34 2.26 -18.92
CA LEU A 86 15.32 1.80 -17.99
C LEU A 86 14.13 2.77 -17.99
N THR A 87 12.95 2.25 -18.32
CA THR A 87 11.69 3.02 -18.20
C THR A 87 11.11 2.83 -16.81
N ILE A 88 11.04 3.90 -16.01
CA ILE A 88 10.35 3.89 -14.72
C ILE A 88 8.84 3.77 -14.97
N GLN A 89 8.23 2.74 -14.42
CA GLN A 89 6.77 2.61 -14.39
C GLN A 89 6.23 3.41 -13.20
N GLN A 90 5.29 4.30 -13.47
CA GLN A 90 4.50 4.96 -12.44
C GLN A 90 3.28 4.10 -12.10
N LEU A 91 2.96 4.03 -10.82
CA LEU A 91 1.75 3.46 -10.26
C LEU A 91 0.82 4.61 -9.91
N LYS A 92 -0.37 4.66 -10.50
CA LYS A 92 -1.45 5.54 -10.06
C LYS A 92 -2.30 4.75 -9.07
N THR A 93 -2.47 5.30 -7.89
CA THR A 93 -3.29 4.74 -6.82
C THR A 93 -4.44 5.69 -6.56
N THR A 94 -5.67 5.20 -6.61
CA THR A 94 -6.88 5.93 -6.24
C THR A 94 -7.45 5.30 -4.97
N LEU A 95 -7.72 6.14 -3.98
CA LEU A 95 -8.30 5.75 -2.70
C LEU A 95 -9.74 6.25 -2.64
N LEU A 96 -10.66 5.37 -2.28
CA LEU A 96 -12.01 5.72 -1.85
C LEU A 96 -12.04 5.65 -0.32
N VAL A 97 -12.45 6.72 0.35
CA VAL A 97 -12.45 6.80 1.82
C VAL A 97 -13.79 7.26 2.37
N ASP A 98 -14.19 6.74 3.53
CA ASP A 98 -15.29 7.29 4.32
C ASP A 98 -14.85 8.59 4.97
N THR A 99 -15.65 9.65 4.85
CA THR A 99 -15.23 11.00 5.29
C THR A 99 -15.38 11.25 6.79
N ALA A 100 -16.13 10.43 7.51
CA ALA A 100 -16.27 10.57 8.96
C ALA A 100 -15.15 9.86 9.72
N THR A 101 -14.81 8.65 9.27
CA THR A 101 -13.84 7.76 9.93
C THR A 101 -12.46 7.78 9.29
N ASN A 102 -12.34 8.32 8.06
CA ASN A 102 -11.17 8.19 7.20
C ASN A 102 -10.81 6.75 6.86
N ALA A 103 -11.76 5.81 6.99
CA ALA A 103 -11.53 4.42 6.63
C ALA A 103 -11.40 4.27 5.12
N VAL A 104 -10.44 3.46 4.69
CA VAL A 104 -10.25 3.12 3.27
C VAL A 104 -11.32 2.11 2.87
N LEU A 105 -12.16 2.47 1.89
CA LEU A 105 -13.26 1.64 1.40
C LEU A 105 -12.86 0.83 0.16
N ASP A 106 -12.03 1.39 -0.71
CA ASP A 106 -11.47 0.68 -1.85
C ASP A 106 -10.14 1.32 -2.27
N ILE A 107 -9.31 0.51 -2.93
CA ILE A 107 -8.03 0.92 -3.50
C ILE A 107 -7.96 0.41 -4.94
N HIS A 108 -7.82 1.34 -5.89
CA HIS A 108 -7.52 1.02 -7.27
C HIS A 108 -6.06 1.34 -7.57
N VAL A 109 -5.30 0.38 -8.10
CA VAL A 109 -3.91 0.57 -8.51
C VAL A 109 -3.77 0.22 -9.99
N THR A 110 -3.17 1.13 -10.76
CA THR A 110 -2.92 0.93 -12.19
C THR A 110 -1.54 1.41 -12.60
N THR A 111 -0.94 0.72 -13.57
CA THR A 111 0.27 1.15 -14.27
C THR A 111 -0.04 1.78 -15.63
N ALA A 112 -1.32 1.87 -16.01
CA ALA A 112 -1.73 2.40 -17.29
C ALA A 112 -1.58 3.93 -17.33
N ARG A 113 -0.80 4.43 -18.28
CA ARG A 113 -0.67 5.86 -18.58
C ARG A 113 -1.83 6.37 -19.44
N LYS A 114 -3.08 6.11 -19.06
CA LYS A 114 -4.15 6.95 -19.61
C LYS A 114 -4.11 8.24 -18.80
N HIS A 115 -3.51 9.27 -19.39
CA HIS A 115 -3.78 10.63 -18.97
C HIS A 115 -5.30 10.80 -19.02
N ASP A 116 -5.89 11.22 -17.91
CA ASP A 116 -7.24 11.77 -17.93
C ASP A 116 -7.15 12.99 -18.86
N MET A 117 -7.91 12.97 -19.97
CA MET A 117 -8.05 14.11 -20.88
C MET A 117 -8.73 15.27 -20.16
#